data_AF-M1NZY0-F1
#
_entry.id   AF-M1NZY0-F1
#
_cell.length_a   1.000
_cell.length_b   1.000
_cell.length_c   1.000
_cell.angle_alpha   90.00
_cell.angle_beta   90.00
_cell.angle_gamma   90.00
#
_symmetry.space_group_name_H-M   'P 1'
#
loop_
_entity.id
_entity.type
_entity.pdbx_description
1 polymer ?
#
loop_
_entity_poly.entity_id
_entity_poly.type
_entity_poly.pdbx_seq_one_letter_code
_entity_poly.pdbx_strand_id
1 'polypeptide(L)' 'MVEPSGLTQYRLAQDLGVSQSLVSRLMTGHARITAGLALRLSAYFGDSAEFWLNLQQNYDLAEARATVDTSGIPHFSATG' A
#
# COMPACT_ATOMS: atom_id res chain seq x y z
N MET A 1 0.30 26.08 2.21
CA MET A 1 0.03 25.50 0.90
C MET A 1 -1.21 24.63 1.07
N VAL A 2 -2.33 25.02 0.48
CA VAL A 2 -3.64 24.37 0.69
C VAL A 2 -3.87 23.44 -0.49
N GLU A 3 -3.92 22.13 -0.24
CA GLU A 3 -4.28 21.16 -1.27
C GLU A 3 -5.80 21.20 -1.52
N PRO A 4 -6.26 21.28 -2.77
CA PRO A 4 -7.66 21.61 -3.10
C PRO A 4 -8.61 20.40 -3.07
N SER A 5 -8.42 19.49 -2.13
CA SER A 5 -9.48 18.58 -1.71
C SER A 5 -9.84 18.93 -0.28
N GLY A 6 -11.11 19.20 0.04
CA GLY A 6 -11.54 19.43 1.44
C GLY A 6 -11.35 18.21 2.35
N LEU A 7 -10.57 17.21 1.93
CA LEU A 7 -10.37 15.93 2.56
C LEU A 7 -9.22 16.03 3.57
N THR A 8 -9.59 16.27 4.83
CA THR A 8 -8.62 16.21 5.93
C THR A 8 -8.30 14.76 6.29
N GLN A 9 -7.11 14.50 6.87
CA GLN A 9 -6.77 13.17 7.40
C GLN A 9 -7.81 12.65 8.40
N TYR A 10 -8.40 13.56 9.19
CA TYR A 10 -9.49 13.25 10.10
C TYR A 10 -10.73 12.75 9.36
N ARG A 11 -11.14 13.47 8.29
CA ARG A 11 -12.31 13.10 7.49
C ARG A 11 -12.10 11.76 6.80
N LEU A 12 -10.92 11.55 6.20
CA LEU A 12 -10.57 10.28 5.59
C LEU A 12 -10.59 9.12 6.59
N ALA A 13 -10.06 9.33 7.81
CA ALA A 13 -10.08 8.31 8.85
C ALA A 13 -11.52 7.93 9.27
N GLN A 14 -12.40 8.92 9.43
CA GLN A 14 -13.81 8.72 9.71
C GLN A 14 -14.51 7.96 8.57
N ASP A 15 -14.36 8.42 7.34
CA ASP A 15 -15.01 7.81 6.17
C ASP A 15 -14.52 6.38 5.91
N LEU A 16 -13.23 6.12 6.11
CA LEU A 16 -12.67 4.77 6.00
C LEU A 16 -12.95 3.90 7.24
N GLY A 17 -13.48 4.45 8.34
CA GLY A 17 -13.72 3.73 9.60
C GLY A 17 -12.44 3.19 10.25
N VAL A 18 -11.35 3.97 10.23
CA VAL A 18 -10.04 3.65 10.80
C VAL A 18 -9.55 4.77 11.72
N SER A 19 -8.45 4.54 12.46
CA SER A 19 -7.89 5.60 13.30
C SER A 19 -7.17 6.66 12.47
N GLN A 20 -7.22 7.92 12.92
CA GLN A 20 -6.46 9.02 12.29
C GLN A 20 -4.95 8.75 12.30
N SER A 21 -4.45 8.08 13.35
CA SER A 21 -3.05 7.63 13.41
C SER A 21 -2.70 6.64 12.29
N LEU A 22 -3.61 5.73 11.92
CA LEU A 22 -3.40 4.83 10.78
C LEU A 22 -3.30 5.62 9.48
N VAL A 23 -4.19 6.58 9.24
CA VAL A 23 -4.13 7.45 8.06
C VAL A 23 -2.84 8.28 8.04
N SER A 24 -2.44 8.88 9.16
CA SER A 24 -1.20 9.64 9.26
C SER A 24 0.03 8.77 8.95
N ARG A 25 0.09 7.55 9.49
CA ARG A 25 1.17 6.60 9.16
C ARG A 25 1.12 6.16 7.70
N LEU A 26 -0.06 5.98 7.11
CA LEU A 26 -0.21 5.67 5.69
C LEU A 26 0.37 6.80 4.82
N MET A 27 -0.02 8.05 5.11
CA MET A 27 0.44 9.23 4.37
C MET A 27 1.95 9.47 4.49
N THR A 28 2.57 9.02 5.57
CA THR A 28 4.01 9.14 5.81
C THR A 28 4.79 7.88 5.42
N GLY A 29 4.13 6.86 4.86
CA GLY A 29 4.77 5.59 4.48
C GLY A 29 5.15 4.67 5.64
N HIS A 30 4.72 4.97 6.87
CA HIS A 30 4.97 4.17 8.09
C HIS A 30 3.89 3.11 8.37
N ALA A 31 2.94 2.92 7.45
CA ALA A 31 1.94 1.86 7.54
C ALA A 31 1.77 1.17 6.19
N ARG A 32 1.63 -0.16 6.26
CA ARG A 32 1.37 -1.02 5.09
C ARG A 32 -0.10 -0.97 4.70
N ILE A 33 -0.40 -0.96 3.40
CA ILE A 33 -1.75 -1.23 2.90
C ILE A 33 -2.03 -2.73 3.06
N THR A 34 -2.90 -3.08 4.00
CA THR A 34 -3.40 -4.45 4.18
C THR A 34 -4.61 -4.72 3.28
N ALA A 35 -4.99 -5.98 3.09
CA ALA A 35 -6.19 -6.33 2.32
C ALA A 35 -7.47 -5.65 2.85
N GLY A 36 -7.63 -5.57 4.17
CA GLY A 36 -8.77 -4.87 4.78
C GLY A 36 -8.76 -3.36 4.52
N LEU A 37 -7.57 -2.74 4.47
CA LEU A 37 -7.46 -1.33 4.12
C LEU A 37 -7.68 -1.10 2.63
N ALA A 38 -7.18 -1.99 1.78
CA ALA A 38 -7.39 -1.95 0.34
C ALA A 38 -8.87 -2.02 -0.03
N LEU A 39 -9.67 -2.88 0.63
CA LEU A 39 -11.12 -2.93 0.45
C LEU A 39 -11.80 -1.61 0.85
N ARG A 40 -11.36 -0.97 1.93
CA ARG A 40 -11.90 0.33 2.38
C ARG A 40 -11.54 1.46 1.40
N LEU A 41 -10.28 1.49 0.95
CA LEU A 41 -9.81 2.46 -0.03
C LEU A 41 -10.51 2.27 -1.38
N SER A 42 -10.72 1.02 -1.81
CA SER A 42 -11.48 0.67 -3.00
C SER A 42 -12.93 1.18 -2.91
N ALA A 43 -13.62 0.91 -1.79
CA ALA A 43 -14.97 1.39 -1.58
C ALA A 43 -15.07 2.93 -1.54
N TYR A 44 -14.01 3.62 -1.09
CA TYR A 44 -14.01 5.07 -0.95
C TYR A 44 -13.60 5.82 -2.23
N PHE A 45 -12.54 5.37 -2.91
CA PHE A 45 -11.96 6.05 -4.07
C PHE A 45 -12.42 5.48 -5.42
N GLY A 46 -13.00 4.27 -5.44
CA GLY A 46 -13.55 3.63 -6.64
C GLY A 46 -12.56 2.77 -7.43
N ASP A 47 -11.26 2.79 -7.09
CA ASP A 47 -10.28 1.85 -7.63
C ASP A 47 -10.49 0.43 -7.08
N SER A 48 -9.82 -0.58 -7.65
CA SER A 48 -9.91 -1.96 -7.15
C SER A 48 -9.05 -2.18 -5.90
N ALA A 49 -9.40 -3.16 -5.06
CA ALA A 49 -8.58 -3.52 -3.90
C ALA A 49 -7.21 -4.06 -4.35
N GLU A 50 -7.15 -4.75 -5.48
CA GLU A 50 -5.93 -5.25 -6.10
C GLU A 50 -5.00 -4.10 -6.51
N PHE A 51 -5.55 -2.99 -7.01
CA PHE A 51 -4.75 -1.81 -7.34
C PHE A 51 -3.98 -1.31 -6.10
N TRP A 52 -4.68 -1.14 -4.96
CA TRP A 52 -4.07 -0.70 -3.71
C TRP A 52 -3.05 -1.71 -3.17
N LEU A 53 -3.31 -3.00 -3.28
CA LEU A 53 -2.36 -4.05 -2.87
C LEU A 53 -1.13 -4.09 -3.78
N ASN A 54 -1.30 -3.88 -5.08
CA ASN A 54 -0.19 -3.82 -6.03
C ASN A 54 0.75 -2.65 -5.74
N LEU A 55 0.22 -1.50 -5.31
CA LEU A 55 1.07 -0.38 -4.85
C LEU A 55 1.96 -0.79 -3.69
N GLN A 56 1.40 -1.49 -2.70
CA GLN A 56 2.17 -1.97 -1.57
C GLN A 56 3.20 -3.02 -1.97
N GLN A 57 2.80 -3.99 -2.81
CA GLN A 57 3.68 -5.04 -3.27
C GLN A 57 4.86 -4.47 -4.09
N ASN A 58 4.60 -3.49 -4.94
CA ASN A 58 5.64 -2.82 -5.71
C ASN A 58 6.63 -2.09 -4.81
N TYR A 59 6.15 -1.39 -3.78
CA TYR A 59 7.01 -0.75 -2.78
C TYR A 59 7.86 -1.78 -2.03
N ASP A 60 7.24 -2.84 -1.52
CA ASP A 60 7.91 -3.91 -0.77
C ASP A 60 9.00 -4.59 -1.63
N LEU A 61 8.70 -4.85 -2.90
CA LEU A 61 9.67 -5.42 -3.85
C LEU A 61 10.81 -4.45 -4.15
N ALA A 62 10.54 -3.15 -4.28
CA ALA A 62 11.58 -2.16 -4.50
C ALA A 62 12.56 -2.09 -3.31
N GLU A 63 12.04 -2.10 -2.09
CA GLU A 63 12.86 -2.14 -0.86
C GLU A 63 13.66 -3.44 -0.76
N ALA A 64 13.01 -4.59 -1.01
CA ALA A 64 13.66 -5.89 -0.96
C ALA A 64 14.78 -6.02 -2.01
N ARG A 65 14.59 -5.48 -3.22
CA ARG A 65 15.63 -5.48 -4.26
C ARG A 65 16.92 -4.75 -3.85
N ALA A 66 16.84 -3.81 -2.92
CA ALA A 66 18.02 -3.08 -2.44
C ALA A 66 18.83 -3.87 -1.41
N THR A 67 18.25 -4.91 -0.80
CA THR A 67 18.84 -5.60 0.36
C THR A 67 19.01 -7.10 0.16
N VAL A 68 18.21 -7.72 -0.71
CA VAL A 68 18.22 -9.17 -0.96
C VAL A 68 19.17 -9.48 -2.12
N ASP A 69 20.26 -10.21 -1.82
CA ASP A 69 21.14 -10.76 -2.84
C ASP A 69 20.58 -12.09 -3.39
N THR A 70 20.22 -12.09 -4.67
CA THR A 70 19.71 -13.27 -5.38
C THR A 70 20.75 -13.92 -6.30
N SER A 71 21.99 -13.42 -6.34
CA SER A 71 23.03 -13.86 -7.30
C SER A 71 23.41 -15.34 -7.14
N GLY A 72 23.32 -15.88 -5.93
CA GLY A 72 23.61 -17.28 -5.63
C GLY A 72 22.43 -18.24 -5.81
N ILE A 73 21.26 -17.76 -6.22
CA ILE A 73 20.05 -18.60 -6.32
C ILE A 73 19.98 -19.23 -7.72
N PRO A 74 20.08 -20.57 -7.85
CA PRO A 74 20.00 -21.23 -9.13
C PRO A 74 18.58 -21.16 -9.71
N HIS A 75 18.46 -20.96 -11.01
CA HIS A 75 17.19 -21.07 -11.71
C HIS A 75 16.85 -22.55 -11.95
N PHE A 76 15.80 -23.05 -11.31
CA PHE A 76 15.32 -24.41 -11.56
C PHE A 76 14.70 -24.51 -12.95
N SER A 77 15.28 -25.35 -13.81
CA SER A 77 14.68 -25.73 -15.09
C SER A 77 14.36 -27.23 -15.07
N ALA A 78 13.08 -27.57 -14.96
CA ALA A 78 12.62 -28.93 -15.22
C ALA A 78 12.61 -29.15 -16.74
N THR A 79 13.55 -29.95 -17.24
CA THR A 79 13.50 -30.48 -18.60
C THR A 79 12.60 -31.72 -18.59
N GLY A 80 11.48 -31.64 -19.31
CA GLY A 80 10.69 -32.80 -19.73
C GLY A 80 11.09 -33.23 -21.13
#